data_AF-A0A379AK62-F1
#
_entry.id   AF-A0A379AK62-F1
#
_cell.length_a   1.000
_cell.length_b   1.000
_cell.length_c   1.000
_cell.angle_alpha   90.00
_cell.angle_beta   90.00
_cell.angle_gamma   90.00
#
_symmetry.space_group_name_H-M   'P 1'
#
loop_
_entity.id
_entity.type
_entity.pdbx_description
1 polymer ?
#
loop_
_entity_poly.entity_id
_entity_poly.type
_entity_poly.pdbx_seq_one_letter_code
_entity_poly.pdbx_strand_id
1 'polypeptide(L)'
;MIEVNSFAELRTTVPPKSGEVASLKRYYDKDSSFRGGADFVGFLSTTPLKDDGGTVAVGNGFYWKRTINDPAEVNILHFGAKGDGVTDDTEAFKRMLAWTQSYNAYAKAIPVRFPGGRFLISPIDISDTELSFFGLAGDDIELGSAPRTTIVSDKSANTVFKVNARRIVIKGICWHGQANAGTVDTAAKVTVTPEQCSNTQPFFENTIVGGQIVNIFCFKAQSTGGTVFKLQDTLDSKFDQIYSSNTFSRVFDVGWSNTPKGNWDHSTAIELCNANFQSGYGDATLYMPRVTQGLMRNVWIEHTTNPGDLSDGGWNIETLNIEDCGTPLNLNNARVVMRHINLQAGGENHQ
;
A
#
# COMPACT_ATOMS: atom_id res chain seq x y z
N MET A 1 38.01 14.15 -1.12
CA MET A 1 36.82 13.28 -0.95
C MET A 1 37.02 12.48 0.32
N ILE A 2 36.17 12.75 1.31
CA ILE A 2 36.14 12.02 2.58
C ILE A 2 35.36 10.72 2.34
N GLU A 3 35.80 9.61 2.91
CA GLU A 3 35.01 8.38 2.90
C GLU A 3 34.49 8.11 4.31
N VAL A 4 33.19 7.82 4.44
CA VAL A 4 32.58 7.40 5.71
C VAL A 4 31.81 6.10 5.50
N ASN A 5 31.87 5.21 6.49
CA ASN A 5 31.30 3.87 6.43
C ASN A 5 29.85 3.80 6.92
N SER A 6 29.34 4.84 7.57
CA SER A 6 27.96 4.88 8.09
C SER A 6 27.41 6.28 8.26
N PHE A 7 26.07 6.41 8.32
CA PHE A 7 25.40 7.69 8.57
C PHE A 7 25.70 8.20 9.98
N ALA A 8 25.90 7.29 10.94
CA ALA A 8 26.33 7.64 12.30
C ALA A 8 27.73 8.28 12.32
N GLU A 9 28.67 7.76 11.52
CA GLU A 9 30.00 8.34 11.35
C GLU A 9 29.95 9.70 10.64
N LEU A 10 29.05 9.87 9.66
CA LEU A 10 28.86 11.16 8.99
C LEU A 10 28.47 12.27 9.97
N ARG A 11 27.65 11.97 10.98
CA ARG A 11 27.24 12.93 12.03
C ARG A 11 28.37 13.42 12.93
N THR A 12 29.47 12.67 13.02
CA THR A 12 30.63 13.02 13.86
C THR A 12 31.83 13.50 13.05
N THR A 13 31.78 13.36 11.72
CA THR A 13 32.85 13.75 10.81
C THR A 13 32.71 15.23 10.42
N VAL A 14 33.55 16.10 10.97
CA VAL A 14 33.53 17.54 10.65
C VAL A 14 34.08 17.76 9.22
N PRO A 15 33.36 18.50 8.34
CA PRO A 15 33.91 18.89 7.04
C PRO A 15 35.09 19.87 7.24
N PRO A 16 36.25 19.67 6.59
CA PRO A 16 37.39 20.57 6.66
C PRO A 16 37.06 22.02 6.23
N LYS A 17 36.11 22.17 5.32
CA LYS A 17 35.58 23.44 4.82
C LYS A 17 34.17 23.23 4.24
N SER A 18 33.38 24.28 4.18
CA SER A 18 32.10 24.24 3.45
C SER A 18 32.33 23.94 1.96
N GLY A 19 31.49 23.09 1.40
CA GLY A 19 31.60 22.58 0.03
C GLY A 19 32.43 21.31 -0.13
N GLU A 20 33.06 20.79 0.93
CA GLU A 20 33.75 19.50 0.86
C GLU A 20 32.76 18.34 0.64
N VAL A 21 33.19 17.30 -0.07
CA VAL A 21 32.36 16.13 -0.39
C VAL A 21 32.81 14.92 0.43
N ALA A 22 31.84 14.26 1.07
CA ALA A 22 31.99 12.95 1.67
C ALA A 22 31.19 11.89 0.89
N SER A 23 31.81 10.77 0.57
CA SER A 23 31.15 9.58 0.01
C SER A 23 30.74 8.66 1.16
N LEU A 24 29.43 8.59 1.43
CA LEU A 24 28.82 7.65 2.37
C LEU A 24 28.65 6.29 1.69
N LYS A 25 29.35 5.27 2.18
CA LYS A 25 29.30 3.92 1.57
C LYS A 25 27.98 3.18 1.80
N ARG A 26 27.32 3.42 2.93
CA ARG A 26 26.10 2.73 3.38
C ARG A 26 25.52 3.42 4.60
N TYR A 27 24.26 3.15 4.92
CA TYR A 27 23.60 3.76 6.07
C TYR A 27 24.13 3.21 7.41
N TYR A 28 24.19 1.88 7.55
CA TYR A 28 24.67 1.21 8.76
C TYR A 28 26.09 0.69 8.58
N ASP A 29 26.93 0.88 9.61
CA ASP A 29 28.29 0.32 9.58
C ASP A 29 28.24 -1.21 9.48
N LYS A 30 29.21 -1.80 8.76
CA LYS A 30 29.35 -3.24 8.52
C LYS A 30 28.17 -3.94 7.82
N ASP A 31 27.18 -3.20 7.33
CA ASP A 31 26.12 -3.75 6.49
C ASP A 31 26.70 -4.17 5.12
N SER A 32 26.67 -5.48 4.84
CA SER A 32 27.20 -6.07 3.61
C SER A 32 26.36 -5.80 2.37
N SER A 33 25.14 -5.27 2.52
CA SER A 33 24.26 -4.92 1.40
C SER A 33 24.62 -3.58 0.74
N PHE A 34 25.46 -2.76 1.40
CA PHE A 34 25.88 -1.43 0.94
C PHE A 34 24.72 -0.49 0.55
N ARG A 35 23.60 -0.58 1.27
CA ARG A 35 22.38 0.20 1.01
C ARG A 35 22.43 1.58 1.69
N GLY A 36 21.77 2.57 1.07
CA GLY A 36 21.57 3.91 1.64
C GLY A 36 22.72 4.91 1.49
N GLY A 37 23.80 4.53 0.80
CA GLY A 37 24.94 5.41 0.49
C GLY A 37 24.60 6.58 -0.45
N ALA A 38 25.53 7.54 -0.58
CA ALA A 38 25.55 8.64 -1.56
C ALA A 38 26.71 9.60 -1.27
N ASP A 39 26.93 10.56 -2.17
CA ASP A 39 27.74 11.74 -1.89
C ASP A 39 26.97 12.79 -1.08
N PHE A 40 27.66 13.41 -0.11
CA PHE A 40 27.15 14.49 0.73
C PHE A 40 28.07 15.70 0.66
N VAL A 41 27.49 16.89 0.62
CA VAL A 41 28.21 18.17 0.67
C VAL A 41 28.16 18.73 2.10
N GLY A 42 29.33 19.03 2.67
CA GLY A 42 29.49 19.50 4.03
C GLY A 42 29.45 21.02 4.14
N PHE A 43 28.93 21.52 5.26
CA PHE A 43 28.85 22.95 5.56
C PHE A 43 29.25 23.20 7.01
N LEU A 44 30.19 24.13 7.22
CA LEU A 44 30.50 24.69 8.54
C LEU A 44 29.48 25.79 8.84
N SER A 45 28.56 25.51 9.76
CA SER A 45 27.49 26.44 10.12
C SER A 45 26.81 26.02 11.42
N THR A 46 26.36 27.01 12.19
CA THR A 46 25.50 26.85 13.36
C THR A 46 24.02 27.09 13.05
N THR A 47 23.66 27.32 11.78
CA THR A 47 22.26 27.46 11.36
C THR A 47 21.47 26.23 11.83
N PRO A 48 20.33 26.42 12.50
CA PRO A 48 19.53 25.30 12.99
C PRO A 48 18.93 24.55 11.79
N LEU A 49 19.58 23.46 11.41
CA LEU A 49 19.00 22.42 10.58
C LEU A 49 18.64 21.23 11.47
N LYS A 50 17.58 20.53 11.08
CA LYS A 50 17.16 19.31 11.74
C LYS A 50 17.79 18.13 11.02
N ASP A 51 18.41 17.23 11.77
CA ASP A 51 18.77 15.91 11.26
C ASP A 51 17.49 15.13 10.94
N ASP A 52 17.35 14.72 9.68
CA ASP A 52 16.17 13.98 9.21
C ASP A 52 16.41 12.47 9.16
N GLY A 53 17.62 12.03 9.53
CA GLY A 53 18.07 10.65 9.45
C GLY A 53 18.16 10.11 8.03
N GLY A 54 18.40 10.93 7.01
CA GLY A 54 18.69 10.43 5.67
C GLY A 54 19.27 11.42 4.66
N THR A 55 18.73 12.63 4.54
CA THR A 55 19.21 13.64 3.58
C THR A 55 20.00 14.77 4.23
N VAL A 56 19.86 14.95 5.54
CA VAL A 56 20.63 15.91 6.35
C VAL A 56 21.18 15.20 7.58
N ALA A 57 22.50 15.12 7.69
CA ALA A 57 23.20 14.66 8.91
C ALA A 57 23.76 15.88 9.66
N VAL A 58 23.38 16.08 10.91
CA VAL A 58 23.80 17.25 11.70
C VAL A 58 24.81 16.83 12.76
N GLY A 59 25.92 17.59 12.84
CA GLY A 59 26.91 17.49 13.92
C GLY A 59 27.04 18.81 14.67
N ASN A 60 28.00 18.89 15.59
CA ASN A 60 28.20 20.10 16.39
C ASN A 60 28.89 21.21 15.58
N GLY A 61 28.14 22.21 15.12
CA GLY A 61 28.65 23.34 14.34
C GLY A 61 28.86 23.05 12.84
N PHE A 62 28.31 21.95 12.34
CA PHE A 62 28.34 21.58 10.92
C PHE A 62 27.15 20.69 10.55
N TYR A 63 26.92 20.54 9.24
CA TYR A 63 26.00 19.54 8.72
C TYR A 63 26.45 19.03 7.34
N TRP A 64 25.91 17.89 6.96
CA TRP A 64 26.08 17.27 5.65
C TRP A 64 24.72 17.19 4.94
N LYS A 65 24.67 17.59 3.67
CA LYS A 65 23.49 17.45 2.82
C LYS A 65 23.73 16.43 1.73
N ARG A 66 22.82 15.47 1.58
CA ARG A 66 22.83 14.47 0.50
C ARG A 66 22.71 15.19 -0.84
N THR A 67 23.53 14.80 -1.80
CA THR A 67 23.37 15.22 -3.19
C THR A 67 22.15 14.53 -3.78
N ILE A 68 21.15 15.30 -4.19
CA ILE A 68 19.88 14.81 -4.74
C ILE A 68 19.68 15.50 -6.09
N ASN A 69 19.78 14.74 -7.18
CA ASN A 69 19.53 15.25 -8.53
C ASN A 69 18.02 15.28 -8.81
N ASP A 70 17.34 14.19 -8.47
CA ASP A 70 15.89 14.08 -8.56
C ASP A 70 15.31 13.56 -7.22
N PRO A 71 14.39 14.30 -6.58
CA PRO A 71 13.67 13.84 -5.39
C PRO A 71 12.99 12.48 -5.56
N ALA A 72 12.63 12.09 -6.79
CA ALA A 72 12.03 10.80 -7.11
C ALA A 72 13.01 9.62 -6.95
N GLU A 73 14.32 9.86 -6.89
CA GLU A 73 15.33 8.81 -6.63
C GLU A 73 15.45 8.48 -5.14
N VAL A 74 14.93 9.36 -4.26
CA VAL A 74 14.99 9.17 -2.82
C VAL A 74 14.01 8.07 -2.39
N ASN A 75 14.49 7.10 -1.61
CA ASN A 75 13.70 5.98 -1.09
C ASN A 75 14.06 5.68 0.37
N ILE A 76 13.31 4.78 1.02
CA ILE A 76 13.46 4.48 2.46
C ILE A 76 14.83 3.93 2.86
N LEU A 77 15.63 3.34 1.94
CA LEU A 77 17.00 2.90 2.26
C LEU A 77 17.90 4.09 2.60
N HIS A 78 17.64 5.27 2.02
CA HIS A 78 18.36 6.49 2.37
C HIS A 78 18.07 6.96 3.80
N PHE A 79 16.98 6.49 4.40
CA PHE A 79 16.54 6.79 5.77
C PHE A 79 16.78 5.64 6.76
N GLY A 80 17.55 4.63 6.33
CA GLY A 80 17.95 3.52 7.18
C GLY A 80 17.02 2.31 7.16
N ALA A 81 16.16 2.16 6.16
CA ALA A 81 15.50 0.86 5.97
C ALA A 81 16.55 -0.19 5.55
N LYS A 82 16.40 -1.44 6.01
CA LYS A 82 17.23 -2.57 5.58
C LYS A 82 16.58 -3.35 4.45
N GLY A 83 15.26 -3.57 4.51
CA GLY A 83 14.55 -4.37 3.52
C GLY A 83 14.96 -5.85 3.53
N ASP A 84 15.21 -6.40 4.73
CA ASP A 84 15.54 -7.81 4.99
C ASP A 84 14.32 -8.65 5.44
N GLY A 85 13.17 -8.00 5.67
CA GLY A 85 11.91 -8.60 6.10
C GLY A 85 11.87 -9.00 7.57
N VAL A 86 12.87 -8.60 8.37
CA VAL A 86 13.01 -8.95 9.79
C VAL A 86 13.23 -7.71 10.64
N THR A 87 14.13 -6.83 10.21
CA THR A 87 14.35 -5.53 10.85
C THR A 87 13.15 -4.64 10.61
N ASP A 88 12.65 -4.00 11.68
CA ASP A 88 11.53 -3.06 11.58
C ASP A 88 11.98 -1.77 10.87
N ASP A 89 11.45 -1.56 9.67
CA ASP A 89 11.77 -0.45 8.78
C ASP A 89 10.78 0.74 8.95
N THR A 90 9.90 0.68 9.95
CA THR A 90 8.85 1.69 10.20
C THR A 90 9.40 3.09 10.43
N GLU A 91 10.50 3.22 11.16
CA GLU A 91 11.09 4.54 11.43
C GLU A 91 11.74 5.15 10.18
N ALA A 92 12.28 4.32 9.28
CA ALA A 92 12.78 4.78 7.99
C ALA A 92 11.64 5.24 7.08
N PHE A 93 10.52 4.51 7.08
CA PHE A 93 9.29 4.92 6.40
C PHE A 93 8.81 6.29 6.90
N LYS A 94 8.67 6.47 8.22
CA LYS A 94 8.19 7.73 8.82
C LYS A 94 9.11 8.90 8.49
N ARG A 95 10.43 8.70 8.51
CA ARG A 95 11.40 9.72 8.12
C ARG A 95 11.25 10.11 6.65
N MET A 96 11.10 9.15 5.74
CA MET A 96 10.87 9.46 4.34
C MET A 96 9.55 10.20 4.12
N LEU A 97 8.47 9.75 4.76
CA LEU A 97 7.18 10.44 4.70
C LEU A 97 7.32 11.90 5.16
N ALA A 98 7.93 12.14 6.33
CA ALA A 98 8.18 13.49 6.82
C ALA A 98 9.05 14.33 5.86
N TRP A 99 10.04 13.71 5.22
CA TRP A 99 10.87 14.35 4.20
C TRP A 99 10.06 14.79 2.98
N THR A 100 9.17 13.95 2.42
CA THR A 100 8.31 14.34 1.28
C THR A 100 7.47 15.58 1.59
N GLN A 101 7.03 15.73 2.84
CA GLN A 101 6.20 16.86 3.27
C GLN A 101 6.98 18.16 3.46
N SER A 102 8.30 18.09 3.62
CA SER A 102 9.15 19.22 4.02
C SER A 102 10.23 19.60 3.00
N TYR A 103 10.57 18.74 2.05
CA TYR A 103 11.66 18.96 1.10
C TYR A 103 11.41 20.17 0.19
N ASN A 104 10.26 20.21 -0.51
CA ASN A 104 9.77 21.36 -1.25
C ASN A 104 8.27 21.22 -1.56
N ALA A 105 7.65 22.22 -2.19
CA ALA A 105 6.22 22.21 -2.51
C ALA A 105 5.78 21.10 -3.48
N TYR A 106 6.67 20.67 -4.39
CA TYR A 106 6.39 19.67 -5.42
C TYR A 106 6.61 18.23 -4.93
N ALA A 107 7.42 18.05 -3.88
CA ALA A 107 7.72 16.74 -3.29
C ALA A 107 6.59 16.19 -2.41
N LYS A 108 5.61 17.01 -2.01
CA LYS A 108 4.49 16.60 -1.14
C LYS A 108 3.63 15.48 -1.73
N ALA A 109 3.61 15.38 -3.05
CA ALA A 109 2.89 14.33 -3.80
C ALA A 109 3.79 13.16 -4.22
N ILE A 110 5.03 13.09 -3.74
CA ILE A 110 5.89 11.92 -3.93
C ILE A 110 5.43 10.84 -2.93
N PRO A 111 5.09 9.63 -3.39
CA PRO A 111 4.77 8.52 -2.49
C PRO A 111 6.00 8.10 -1.68
N VAL A 112 5.81 7.45 -0.54
CA VAL A 112 6.92 6.78 0.14
C VAL A 112 7.42 5.64 -0.75
N ARG A 113 8.70 5.68 -1.12
CA ARG A 113 9.28 4.78 -2.11
C ARG A 113 10.06 3.65 -1.46
N PHE A 114 9.77 2.44 -1.90
CA PHE A 114 10.45 1.21 -1.55
C PHE A 114 11.18 0.69 -2.79
N PRO A 115 12.47 0.34 -2.70
CA PRO A 115 13.13 -0.46 -3.72
C PRO A 115 12.71 -1.94 -3.63
N GLY A 116 13.24 -2.77 -4.52
CA GLY A 116 13.06 -4.23 -4.44
C GLY A 116 13.60 -4.80 -3.12
N GLY A 117 12.78 -5.63 -2.46
CA GLY A 117 13.10 -6.16 -1.13
C GLY A 117 11.85 -6.55 -0.34
N ARG A 118 12.07 -7.02 0.90
CA ARG A 118 11.00 -7.36 1.84
C ARG A 118 11.12 -6.44 3.04
N PHE A 119 10.06 -5.73 3.42
CA PHE A 119 10.10 -4.72 4.46
C PHE A 119 9.12 -5.08 5.56
N LEU A 120 9.61 -5.17 6.80
CA LEU A 120 8.74 -5.27 7.97
C LEU A 120 8.34 -3.86 8.37
N ILE A 121 7.05 -3.55 8.26
CA ILE A 121 6.47 -2.26 8.63
C ILE A 121 5.42 -2.53 9.70
N SER A 122 5.72 -2.14 10.93
CA SER A 122 4.76 -2.10 12.04
C SER A 122 3.66 -1.06 11.77
N PRO A 123 2.47 -1.19 12.40
CA PRO A 123 1.34 -0.30 12.18
C PRO A 123 1.68 1.19 12.27
N ILE A 124 1.18 1.95 11.30
CA ILE A 124 1.32 3.41 11.19
C ILE A 124 -0.08 4.00 11.16
N ASP A 125 -0.44 4.70 12.24
CA ASP A 125 -1.65 5.53 12.32
C ASP A 125 -1.27 7.01 12.18
N ILE A 126 -1.70 7.60 11.07
CA ILE A 126 -1.57 9.04 10.78
C ILE A 126 -2.94 9.62 10.41
N SER A 127 -4.02 9.02 10.90
CA SER A 127 -5.39 9.40 10.56
C SER A 127 -5.91 10.65 11.29
N ASP A 128 -5.18 11.13 12.31
CA ASP A 128 -5.53 12.32 13.10
C ASP A 128 -5.47 13.63 12.30
N THR A 129 -4.82 13.66 11.14
CA THR A 129 -4.66 14.87 10.31
C THR A 129 -4.96 14.56 8.85
N GLU A 130 -5.81 15.38 8.22
CA GLU A 130 -6.07 15.27 6.79
C GLU A 130 -4.81 15.58 5.98
N LEU A 131 -4.44 14.65 5.10
CA LEU A 131 -3.40 14.80 4.11
C LEU A 131 -4.01 15.06 2.74
N SER A 132 -3.44 16.04 2.02
CA SER A 132 -3.85 16.27 0.63
C SER A 132 -3.48 15.11 -0.31
N PHE A 133 -2.48 14.32 0.06
CA PHE A 133 -1.95 13.18 -0.67
C PHE A 133 -1.29 12.18 0.29
N PHE A 134 -1.49 10.88 0.04
CA PHE A 134 -0.69 9.80 0.61
C PHE A 134 -0.34 8.81 -0.49
N GLY A 135 0.83 8.19 -0.44
CA GLY A 135 1.09 7.11 -1.38
C GLY A 135 2.24 6.20 -1.02
N LEU A 136 2.20 5.01 -1.62
CA LEU A 136 3.19 3.96 -1.53
C LEU A 136 3.64 3.60 -2.95
N ALA A 137 4.94 3.55 -3.19
CA ALA A 137 5.48 3.11 -4.46
C ALA A 137 6.59 2.08 -4.22
N GLY A 138 6.33 0.84 -4.60
CA GLY A 138 7.35 -0.19 -4.67
C GLY A 138 8.11 -0.16 -5.99
N ASP A 139 9.01 -1.13 -6.12
CA ASP A 139 9.75 -1.42 -7.33
C ASP A 139 8.87 -2.23 -8.28
N ASP A 140 8.17 -1.50 -9.14
CA ASP A 140 7.27 -2.04 -10.15
C ASP A 140 8.03 -2.40 -11.44
N ILE A 141 8.24 -3.69 -11.64
CA ILE A 141 8.07 -4.22 -13.00
C ILE A 141 6.55 -4.18 -13.23
N GLU A 142 6.09 -3.70 -14.39
CA GLU A 142 4.65 -3.57 -14.76
C GLU A 142 3.98 -4.94 -14.94
N LEU A 143 4.08 -5.79 -13.92
CA LEU A 143 3.55 -7.12 -13.79
C LEU A 143 2.97 -7.24 -12.39
N GLY A 144 1.69 -6.86 -12.24
CA GLY A 144 1.04 -6.81 -10.92
C GLY A 144 1.00 -8.15 -10.17
N SER A 145 1.17 -9.27 -10.86
CA SER A 145 1.24 -10.60 -10.25
C SER A 145 2.57 -10.91 -9.55
N ALA A 146 3.61 -10.10 -9.81
CA ALA A 146 4.95 -10.25 -9.23
C ALA A 146 5.65 -8.91 -8.90
N PRO A 147 5.09 -8.05 -8.02
CA PRO A 147 5.80 -6.85 -7.55
C PRO A 147 7.08 -7.22 -6.80
N ARG A 148 8.16 -6.44 -6.96
CA ARG A 148 9.46 -6.75 -6.32
C ARG A 148 9.62 -6.21 -4.90
N THR A 149 8.69 -5.38 -4.46
CA THR A 149 8.59 -4.93 -3.07
C THR A 149 7.52 -5.73 -2.34
N THR A 150 7.90 -6.39 -1.25
CA THR A 150 6.96 -7.05 -0.35
C THR A 150 6.92 -6.35 0.99
N ILE A 151 5.72 -6.06 1.49
CA ILE A 151 5.49 -5.57 2.86
C ILE A 151 4.95 -6.73 3.70
N VAL A 152 5.54 -6.91 4.88
CA VAL A 152 5.00 -7.69 5.99
C VAL A 152 4.87 -6.80 7.22
N SER A 153 4.15 -7.27 8.22
CA SER A 153 3.97 -6.55 9.49
C SER A 153 3.98 -7.53 10.67
N ASP A 154 3.72 -7.00 11.85
CA ASP A 154 3.77 -7.64 13.15
C ASP A 154 2.62 -8.62 13.44
N LYS A 155 1.65 -8.76 12.53
CA LYS A 155 0.43 -9.59 12.67
C LYS A 155 -0.51 -9.12 13.78
N SER A 156 -0.35 -7.90 14.27
CA SER A 156 -1.29 -7.29 15.22
C SER A 156 -2.65 -7.04 14.57
N ALA A 157 -3.68 -6.76 15.38
CA ALA A 157 -5.01 -6.41 14.87
C ALA A 157 -5.08 -4.99 14.26
N ASN A 158 -4.00 -4.21 14.35
CA ASN A 158 -3.97 -2.84 13.85
C ASN A 158 -3.69 -2.81 12.35
N THR A 159 -4.38 -1.94 11.62
CA THR A 159 -4.13 -1.67 10.20
C THR A 159 -2.70 -1.20 9.99
N VAL A 160 -1.97 -1.78 9.01
CA VAL A 160 -0.57 -1.41 8.72
C VAL A 160 -0.46 0.06 8.34
N PHE A 161 -1.34 0.54 7.47
CA PHE A 161 -1.42 1.94 7.07
C PHE A 161 -2.82 2.48 7.29
N LYS A 162 -3.02 3.20 8.40
CA LYS A 162 -4.27 3.92 8.66
C LYS A 162 -4.05 5.41 8.44
N VAL A 163 -4.75 5.96 7.46
CA VAL A 163 -4.51 7.31 6.94
C VAL A 163 -5.82 8.09 6.84
N ASN A 164 -5.70 9.41 6.75
CA ASN A 164 -6.79 10.32 6.43
C ASN A 164 -6.33 11.19 5.26
N ALA A 165 -6.57 10.76 4.02
CA ALA A 165 -6.00 11.39 2.83
C ALA A 165 -6.99 11.53 1.66
N ARG A 166 -6.99 12.71 1.02
CA ARG A 166 -7.91 13.01 -0.10
C ARG A 166 -7.56 12.27 -1.39
N ARG A 167 -6.25 12.10 -1.64
CA ARG A 167 -5.72 11.48 -2.86
C ARG A 167 -4.74 10.40 -2.47
N ILE A 168 -4.90 9.22 -3.05
CA ILE A 168 -4.08 8.05 -2.74
C ILE A 168 -3.50 7.44 -4.01
N VAL A 169 -2.22 7.09 -3.95
CA VAL A 169 -1.57 6.23 -4.95
C VAL A 169 -0.87 5.08 -4.24
N ILE A 170 -1.20 3.83 -4.58
CA ILE A 170 -0.46 2.65 -4.14
C ILE A 170 -0.04 1.89 -5.39
N LYS A 171 1.27 1.69 -5.59
CA LYS A 171 1.76 0.97 -6.76
C LYS A 171 2.92 0.03 -6.48
N GLY A 172 2.97 -1.09 -7.18
CA GLY A 172 4.13 -1.99 -7.16
C GLY A 172 4.37 -2.68 -5.83
N ILE A 173 3.32 -2.96 -5.06
CA ILE A 173 3.42 -3.54 -3.71
C ILE A 173 2.82 -4.95 -3.69
N CYS A 174 3.56 -5.88 -3.09
CA CYS A 174 3.02 -7.13 -2.57
C CYS A 174 2.78 -6.99 -1.06
N TRP A 175 1.53 -7.07 -0.60
CA TRP A 175 1.20 -7.28 0.80
C TRP A 175 1.18 -8.77 1.11
N HIS A 176 1.96 -9.19 2.11
CA HIS A 176 1.95 -10.57 2.60
C HIS A 176 1.50 -10.58 4.07
N GLY A 177 0.23 -10.90 4.34
CA GLY A 177 -0.35 -10.85 5.68
C GLY A 177 0.09 -11.97 6.63
N GLN A 178 0.78 -12.99 6.11
CA GLN A 178 1.32 -14.10 6.91
C GLN A 178 0.23 -14.88 7.69
N ALA A 179 -1.02 -14.78 7.24
CA ALA A 179 -2.17 -15.48 7.79
C ALA A 179 -2.35 -16.85 7.12
N ASN A 180 -3.06 -17.73 7.81
CA ASN A 180 -3.54 -19.01 7.32
C ASN A 180 -4.90 -19.32 7.96
N ALA A 181 -5.64 -20.26 7.35
CA ALA A 181 -6.97 -20.69 7.80
C ALA A 181 -6.98 -21.59 9.04
N GLY A 182 -5.86 -21.70 9.77
CA GLY A 182 -5.74 -22.61 10.91
C GLY A 182 -6.01 -24.06 10.50
N THR A 183 -7.05 -24.66 11.08
CA THR A 183 -7.46 -26.05 10.80
C THR A 183 -8.67 -26.16 9.86
N VAL A 184 -9.14 -25.06 9.28
CA VAL A 184 -10.30 -25.06 8.38
C VAL A 184 -9.93 -25.68 7.04
N ASP A 185 -10.73 -26.66 6.59
CA ASP A 185 -10.60 -27.21 5.25
C ASP A 185 -11.18 -26.25 4.21
N THR A 186 -10.29 -25.48 3.59
CA THR A 186 -10.62 -24.51 2.56
C THR A 186 -11.08 -25.14 1.24
N ALA A 187 -10.84 -26.44 1.03
CA ALA A 187 -11.34 -27.14 -0.15
C ALA A 187 -12.86 -27.32 -0.11
N ALA A 188 -13.46 -27.29 1.08
CA ALA A 188 -14.90 -27.38 1.27
C ALA A 188 -15.67 -26.08 0.95
N LYS A 189 -14.99 -25.03 0.46
CA LYS A 189 -15.57 -23.71 0.14
C LYS A 189 -16.41 -23.15 1.30
N VAL A 190 -15.90 -23.26 2.51
CA VAL A 190 -16.52 -22.67 3.70
C VAL A 190 -16.00 -21.26 3.94
N THR A 191 -16.83 -20.41 4.53
CA THR A 191 -16.40 -19.08 4.98
C THR A 191 -15.52 -19.26 6.21
N VAL A 192 -14.28 -18.77 6.14
CA VAL A 192 -13.36 -18.71 7.27
C VAL A 192 -13.67 -17.45 8.08
N THR A 193 -13.94 -17.62 9.38
CA THR A 193 -14.22 -16.48 10.27
C THR A 193 -12.91 -15.84 10.78
N PRO A 194 -12.95 -14.58 11.24
CA PRO A 194 -11.77 -13.92 11.79
C PRO A 194 -11.09 -14.71 12.92
N GLU A 195 -11.87 -15.39 13.76
CA GLU A 195 -11.38 -16.19 14.91
C GLU A 195 -10.66 -17.48 14.48
N GLN A 196 -10.92 -17.96 13.25
CA GLN A 196 -10.28 -19.14 12.68
C GLN A 196 -8.94 -18.80 11.98
N CYS A 197 -8.69 -17.52 11.73
CA CYS A 197 -7.47 -17.06 11.08
C CYS A 197 -6.30 -16.97 12.07
N SER A 198 -5.08 -17.30 11.64
CA SER A 198 -3.89 -17.17 12.49
C SER A 198 -3.51 -15.72 12.83
N ASN A 199 -4.00 -14.74 12.08
CA ASN A 199 -4.08 -13.33 12.43
C ASN A 199 -5.12 -12.64 11.55
N THR A 200 -5.50 -11.41 11.90
CA THR A 200 -6.54 -10.63 11.20
C THR A 200 -6.05 -9.24 10.80
N GLN A 201 -4.74 -9.06 10.58
CA GLN A 201 -4.14 -7.75 10.34
C GLN A 201 -4.63 -7.13 9.02
N PRO A 202 -5.29 -5.95 9.04
CA PRO A 202 -5.63 -5.22 7.83
C PRO A 202 -4.41 -4.52 7.23
N PHE A 203 -4.39 -4.31 5.91
CA PHE A 203 -3.26 -3.64 5.24
C PHE A 203 -3.44 -2.12 5.20
N PHE A 204 -4.51 -1.63 4.56
CA PHE A 204 -4.71 -0.21 4.30
C PHE A 204 -6.13 0.23 4.63
N GLU A 205 -6.25 1.36 5.32
CA GLU A 205 -7.52 2.01 5.67
C GLU A 205 -7.39 3.52 5.47
N ASN A 206 -8.30 4.10 4.69
CA ASN A 206 -8.42 5.55 4.58
C ASN A 206 -9.72 6.02 5.23
N THR A 207 -9.58 6.79 6.31
CA THR A 207 -10.69 7.25 7.15
C THR A 207 -11.29 8.58 6.71
N ILE A 208 -10.76 9.19 5.64
CA ILE A 208 -11.28 10.48 5.17
C ILE A 208 -12.76 10.35 4.81
N VAL A 209 -13.54 11.36 5.18
CA VAL A 209 -14.96 11.48 4.81
C VAL A 209 -15.12 12.57 3.76
N GLY A 210 -16.24 12.52 3.06
CA GLY A 210 -16.61 13.59 2.16
C GLY A 210 -15.83 13.60 0.84
N GLY A 211 -15.35 12.43 0.40
CA GLY A 211 -14.74 12.22 -0.91
C GLY A 211 -13.29 11.74 -0.86
N GLN A 212 -12.97 10.66 -1.56
CA GLN A 212 -11.58 10.25 -1.82
C GLN A 212 -11.36 9.81 -3.27
N ILE A 213 -10.12 10.00 -3.75
CA ILE A 213 -9.63 9.53 -5.06
C ILE A 213 -8.49 8.54 -4.81
N VAL A 214 -8.63 7.32 -5.30
CA VAL A 214 -7.69 6.23 -4.99
C VAL A 214 -7.25 5.52 -6.27
N ASN A 215 -5.95 5.52 -6.51
CA ASN A 215 -5.35 4.75 -7.60
C ASN A 215 -4.47 3.64 -7.04
N ILE A 216 -4.79 2.40 -7.39
CA ILE A 216 -4.04 1.21 -7.01
C ILE A 216 -3.65 0.48 -8.29
N PHE A 217 -2.35 0.29 -8.50
CA PHE A 217 -1.82 -0.31 -9.72
C PHE A 217 -0.70 -1.32 -9.42
N CYS A 218 -0.71 -2.47 -10.08
CA CYS A 218 0.28 -3.54 -9.85
C CYS A 218 0.40 -3.91 -8.36
N PHE A 219 -0.68 -4.48 -7.82
CA PHE A 219 -0.75 -4.85 -6.41
C PHE A 219 -1.03 -6.34 -6.24
N LYS A 220 -0.38 -6.97 -5.27
CA LYS A 220 -0.63 -8.36 -4.89
C LYS A 220 -0.93 -8.50 -3.41
N ALA A 221 -2.06 -9.12 -3.06
CA ALA A 221 -2.39 -9.53 -1.69
C ALA A 221 -2.14 -11.04 -1.52
N GLN A 222 -1.39 -11.44 -0.50
CA GLN A 222 -1.13 -12.85 -0.23
C GLN A 222 -1.26 -13.20 1.25
N SER A 223 -1.88 -14.35 1.53
CA SER A 223 -1.95 -14.90 2.88
C SER A 223 -2.47 -13.86 3.87
N THR A 224 -3.60 -13.24 3.54
CA THR A 224 -4.10 -12.05 4.21
C THR A 224 -5.24 -12.41 5.15
N GLY A 225 -5.13 -12.01 6.42
CA GLY A 225 -6.13 -12.31 7.45
C GLY A 225 -7.17 -11.21 7.66
N GLY A 226 -6.78 -9.93 7.55
CA GLY A 226 -7.69 -8.79 7.64
C GLY A 226 -7.97 -8.16 6.28
N THR A 227 -8.88 -7.19 6.20
CA THR A 227 -9.18 -6.52 4.92
C THR A 227 -7.95 -5.88 4.29
N VAL A 228 -7.76 -6.03 2.98
CA VAL A 228 -6.61 -5.42 2.27
C VAL A 228 -6.81 -3.91 2.12
N PHE A 229 -7.91 -3.48 1.49
CA PHE A 229 -8.23 -2.06 1.29
C PHE A 229 -9.60 -1.72 1.88
N LYS A 230 -9.60 -0.88 2.93
CA LYS A 230 -10.80 -0.27 3.51
C LYS A 230 -10.92 1.18 3.05
N LEU A 231 -11.92 1.45 2.22
CA LEU A 231 -12.19 2.75 1.62
C LEU A 231 -13.64 3.15 1.90
N GLN A 232 -13.95 4.44 1.76
CA GLN A 232 -15.30 4.97 1.91
C GLN A 232 -15.48 6.26 1.10
N ASP A 233 -16.69 6.64 0.71
CA ASP A 233 -16.93 7.94 0.06
C ASP A 233 -16.06 8.14 -1.21
N THR A 234 -15.87 7.08 -2.02
CA THR A 234 -15.02 7.19 -3.22
C THR A 234 -15.68 8.06 -4.29
N LEU A 235 -14.88 8.84 -5.04
CA LEU A 235 -15.34 9.75 -6.09
C LEU A 235 -14.95 9.32 -7.51
N ASP A 236 -13.67 8.96 -7.69
CA ASP A 236 -13.05 8.51 -8.94
C ASP A 236 -11.84 7.67 -8.53
N SER A 237 -11.95 6.35 -8.66
CA SER A 237 -10.93 5.41 -8.19
C SER A 237 -10.63 4.36 -9.23
N LYS A 238 -9.34 4.04 -9.40
CA LYS A 238 -8.86 3.09 -10.41
C LYS A 238 -8.03 2.00 -9.76
N PHE A 239 -8.46 0.76 -9.95
CA PHE A 239 -7.82 -0.44 -9.45
C PHE A 239 -7.45 -1.30 -10.67
N ASP A 240 -6.17 -1.39 -10.99
CA ASP A 240 -5.71 -2.10 -12.19
C ASP A 240 -4.54 -3.04 -11.87
N GLN A 241 -4.52 -4.21 -12.49
CA GLN A 241 -3.52 -5.26 -12.21
C GLN A 241 -3.47 -5.64 -10.73
N ILE A 242 -4.64 -5.99 -10.18
CA ILE A 242 -4.78 -6.43 -8.78
C ILE A 242 -4.87 -7.95 -8.73
N TYR A 243 -4.04 -8.55 -7.89
CA TYR A 243 -3.96 -10.00 -7.74
C TYR A 243 -4.11 -10.40 -6.27
N SER A 244 -4.82 -11.49 -6.00
CA SER A 244 -4.87 -12.05 -4.65
C SER A 244 -4.74 -13.56 -4.61
N SER A 245 -4.17 -14.08 -3.51
CA SER A 245 -4.09 -15.51 -3.24
C SER A 245 -4.17 -15.78 -1.73
N ASN A 246 -5.02 -16.71 -1.31
CA ASN A 246 -5.18 -17.09 0.10
C ASN A 246 -5.58 -15.89 0.97
N THR A 247 -6.75 -15.33 0.72
CA THR A 247 -7.28 -14.18 1.49
C THR A 247 -8.45 -14.63 2.34
N PHE A 248 -8.36 -14.47 3.66
CA PHE A 248 -9.36 -14.91 4.63
C PHE A 248 -10.28 -13.76 5.10
N SER A 249 -10.16 -12.60 4.46
CA SER A 249 -11.04 -11.45 4.58
C SER A 249 -11.13 -10.75 3.21
N ARG A 250 -11.81 -9.62 3.16
CA ARG A 250 -12.08 -8.83 1.95
C ARG A 250 -10.80 -8.29 1.33
N VAL A 251 -10.71 -8.32 0.01
CA VAL A 251 -9.66 -7.58 -0.71
C VAL A 251 -10.06 -6.11 -0.79
N PHE A 252 -11.29 -5.85 -1.25
CA PHE A 252 -11.86 -4.50 -1.24
C PHE A 252 -13.05 -4.46 -0.28
N ASP A 253 -13.03 -3.49 0.61
CA ASP A 253 -14.16 -3.08 1.43
C ASP A 253 -14.38 -1.59 1.18
N VAL A 254 -15.41 -1.28 0.41
CA VAL A 254 -15.73 0.07 -0.02
C VAL A 254 -17.11 0.45 0.49
N GLY A 255 -17.12 1.33 1.49
CA GLY A 255 -18.32 1.83 2.14
C GLY A 255 -18.61 3.30 1.87
N TRP A 256 -19.30 3.91 2.82
CA TRP A 256 -19.66 5.32 2.84
C TRP A 256 -19.86 5.79 4.28
N SER A 257 -19.67 7.09 4.53
CA SER A 257 -19.67 7.68 5.86
C SER A 257 -21.05 8.14 6.35
N ASN A 258 -22.03 8.24 5.45
CA ASN A 258 -23.32 8.91 5.68
C ASN A 258 -23.18 10.39 6.08
N THR A 259 -22.07 11.03 5.72
CA THR A 259 -21.93 12.49 5.94
C THR A 259 -23.03 13.22 5.16
N PRO A 260 -23.93 14.00 5.84
CA PRO A 260 -25.08 14.60 5.17
C PRO A 260 -24.66 15.62 4.09
N LYS A 261 -23.57 16.35 4.34
CA LYS A 261 -23.05 17.34 3.40
C LYS A 261 -22.40 16.64 2.20
N GLY A 262 -23.14 16.56 1.11
CA GLY A 262 -22.72 15.91 -0.13
C GLY A 262 -23.39 14.55 -0.37
N ASN A 263 -24.33 14.13 0.49
CA ASN A 263 -25.06 12.86 0.38
C ASN A 263 -24.11 11.66 0.22
N TRP A 264 -23.19 11.51 1.18
CA TRP A 264 -22.20 10.43 1.19
C TRP A 264 -22.82 9.12 1.67
N ASP A 265 -23.83 8.63 0.94
CA ASP A 265 -24.59 7.40 1.19
C ASP A 265 -24.27 6.27 0.18
N HIS A 266 -23.26 6.51 -0.66
CA HIS A 266 -22.79 5.65 -1.75
C HIS A 266 -21.33 5.96 -2.12
N SER A 267 -20.74 5.12 -2.97
CA SER A 267 -19.43 5.32 -3.60
C SER A 267 -19.58 5.57 -5.11
N THR A 268 -18.62 6.21 -5.74
CA THR A 268 -18.75 6.69 -7.14
C THR A 268 -17.51 6.36 -7.98
N ALA A 269 -17.75 6.00 -9.24
CA ALA A 269 -16.77 5.84 -10.31
C ALA A 269 -15.54 5.00 -9.93
N ILE A 270 -15.79 3.75 -9.54
CA ILE A 270 -14.73 2.76 -9.36
C ILE A 270 -14.54 1.98 -10.66
N GLU A 271 -13.32 1.98 -11.17
CA GLU A 271 -12.86 1.15 -12.28
C GLU A 271 -11.97 0.02 -11.75
N LEU A 272 -12.41 -1.24 -11.88
CA LEU A 272 -11.62 -2.43 -11.59
C LEU A 272 -11.25 -3.16 -12.87
N CYS A 273 -9.95 -3.22 -13.19
CA CYS A 273 -9.46 -3.77 -14.46
C CYS A 273 -8.32 -4.77 -14.29
N ASN A 274 -8.26 -5.74 -15.20
CA ASN A 274 -7.13 -6.66 -15.36
C ASN A 274 -6.72 -7.35 -14.06
N ALA A 275 -7.70 -7.86 -13.32
CA ALA A 275 -7.52 -8.40 -11.98
C ALA A 275 -7.79 -9.90 -11.92
N ASN A 276 -7.11 -10.59 -11.01
CA ASN A 276 -7.36 -12.01 -10.73
C ASN A 276 -7.34 -12.27 -9.22
N PHE A 277 -8.47 -12.70 -8.68
CA PHE A 277 -8.64 -13.01 -7.27
C PHE A 277 -8.79 -14.52 -7.08
N GLN A 278 -7.78 -15.17 -6.52
CA GLN A 278 -7.80 -16.60 -6.26
C GLN A 278 -7.90 -16.91 -4.77
N SER A 279 -8.63 -17.97 -4.43
CA SER A 279 -8.64 -18.55 -3.08
C SER A 279 -9.01 -17.54 -1.99
N GLY A 280 -10.12 -16.82 -2.20
CA GLY A 280 -10.75 -15.98 -1.18
C GLY A 280 -11.72 -16.77 -0.31
N TYR A 281 -11.57 -16.68 1.01
CA TYR A 281 -12.33 -17.47 1.98
C TYR A 281 -13.07 -16.63 3.03
N GLY A 282 -12.93 -15.29 2.98
CA GLY A 282 -13.68 -14.38 3.84
C GLY A 282 -15.17 -14.33 3.48
N ASP A 283 -15.91 -13.45 4.15
CA ASP A 283 -17.34 -13.22 3.92
C ASP A 283 -17.64 -12.61 2.54
N ALA A 284 -16.68 -11.89 1.96
CA ALA A 284 -16.68 -11.40 0.59
C ALA A 284 -15.23 -11.18 0.12
N THR A 285 -14.97 -11.31 -1.18
CA THR A 285 -13.68 -10.88 -1.78
C THR A 285 -13.77 -9.42 -2.21
N LEU A 286 -14.83 -9.07 -2.93
CA LEU A 286 -15.17 -7.72 -3.35
C LEU A 286 -16.40 -7.24 -2.58
N TYR A 287 -16.24 -6.38 -1.57
CA TYR A 287 -17.38 -5.78 -0.86
C TYR A 287 -17.50 -4.32 -1.27
N MET A 288 -18.32 -4.04 -2.28
CA MET A 288 -18.49 -2.71 -2.89
C MET A 288 -19.97 -2.41 -3.19
N PRO A 289 -20.88 -2.50 -2.19
CA PRO A 289 -22.27 -2.12 -2.39
C PRO A 289 -22.41 -0.63 -2.67
N ARG A 290 -23.47 -0.25 -3.39
CA ARG A 290 -23.79 1.15 -3.76
C ARG A 290 -22.68 1.88 -4.48
N VAL A 291 -21.83 1.19 -5.24
CA VAL A 291 -20.95 1.88 -6.18
C VAL A 291 -21.75 2.28 -7.40
N THR A 292 -21.83 3.58 -7.65
CA THR A 292 -22.50 4.16 -8.82
C THR A 292 -21.46 4.51 -9.90
N GLN A 293 -21.87 4.42 -11.17
CA GLN A 293 -20.99 4.62 -12.34
C GLN A 293 -19.72 3.73 -12.31
N GLY A 294 -19.84 2.52 -11.77
CA GLY A 294 -18.75 1.55 -11.71
C GLY A 294 -18.45 0.88 -13.05
N LEU A 295 -17.19 0.49 -13.24
CA LEU A 295 -16.71 -0.29 -14.36
C LEU A 295 -15.90 -1.48 -13.88
N MET A 296 -16.15 -2.65 -14.46
CA MET A 296 -15.33 -3.84 -14.27
C MET A 296 -14.95 -4.42 -15.63
N ARG A 297 -13.65 -4.62 -15.89
CA ARG A 297 -13.18 -5.18 -17.17
C ARG A 297 -12.05 -6.19 -16.99
N ASN A 298 -12.18 -7.35 -17.63
CA ASN A 298 -11.15 -8.40 -17.64
C ASN A 298 -10.76 -8.81 -16.21
N VAL A 299 -11.74 -9.34 -15.48
CA VAL A 299 -11.60 -9.74 -14.08
C VAL A 299 -11.91 -11.22 -13.93
N TRP A 300 -11.07 -11.90 -13.16
CA TRP A 300 -11.21 -13.31 -12.80
C TRP A 300 -11.37 -13.44 -11.28
N ILE A 301 -12.36 -14.21 -10.85
CA ILE A 301 -12.55 -14.61 -9.45
C ILE A 301 -12.65 -16.13 -9.43
N GLU A 302 -11.66 -16.77 -8.82
CA GLU A 302 -11.47 -18.21 -8.93
C GLU A 302 -11.28 -18.85 -7.56
N HIS A 303 -11.80 -20.06 -7.41
CA HIS A 303 -11.61 -20.88 -6.22
C HIS A 303 -12.00 -20.19 -4.90
N THR A 304 -12.95 -19.27 -4.97
CA THR A 304 -13.26 -18.31 -3.89
C THR A 304 -14.61 -18.63 -3.27
N THR A 305 -14.70 -18.75 -1.95
CA THR A 305 -15.97 -19.03 -1.26
C THR A 305 -17.02 -17.97 -1.57
N ASN A 306 -16.72 -16.69 -1.36
CA ASN A 306 -17.66 -15.59 -1.56
C ASN A 306 -17.06 -14.56 -2.54
N PRO A 307 -17.50 -14.56 -3.83
CA PRO A 307 -16.99 -13.63 -4.83
C PRO A 307 -17.15 -12.17 -4.43
N GLY A 308 -18.29 -11.83 -3.82
CA GLY A 308 -18.49 -10.49 -3.28
C GLY A 308 -19.92 -9.98 -3.32
N ASP A 309 -20.03 -8.69 -3.06
CA ASP A 309 -21.25 -7.91 -3.01
C ASP A 309 -21.09 -6.58 -3.75
N LEU A 310 -21.85 -6.42 -4.83
CA LEU A 310 -21.94 -5.20 -5.63
C LEU A 310 -23.40 -4.68 -5.65
N SER A 311 -24.22 -5.06 -4.67
CA SER A 311 -25.65 -4.72 -4.58
C SER A 311 -25.91 -3.22 -4.65
N ASP A 312 -27.11 -2.85 -5.10
CA ASP A 312 -27.58 -1.46 -5.16
C ASP A 312 -26.67 -0.50 -5.98
N GLY A 313 -25.72 -1.05 -6.74
CA GLY A 313 -24.76 -0.31 -7.54
C GLY A 313 -25.28 0.06 -8.94
N GLY A 314 -24.39 0.63 -9.75
CA GLY A 314 -24.56 0.81 -11.18
C GLY A 314 -23.27 0.45 -11.90
N TRP A 315 -23.25 -0.65 -12.65
CA TRP A 315 -22.03 -1.27 -13.16
C TRP A 315 -22.09 -1.58 -14.66
N ASN A 316 -21.00 -1.24 -15.36
CA ASN A 316 -20.67 -1.82 -16.67
C ASN A 316 -19.63 -2.93 -16.46
N ILE A 317 -20.00 -4.18 -16.74
CA ILE A 317 -19.15 -5.36 -16.52
C ILE A 317 -18.83 -6.03 -17.86
N GLU A 318 -17.54 -6.17 -18.16
CA GLU A 318 -17.03 -6.75 -19.40
C GLU A 318 -15.98 -7.81 -19.11
N THR A 319 -16.15 -9.02 -19.64
CA THR A 319 -15.16 -10.11 -19.48
C THR A 319 -14.91 -10.42 -17.99
N LEU A 320 -16.00 -10.73 -17.28
CA LEU A 320 -15.94 -11.24 -15.90
C LEU A 320 -16.01 -12.78 -15.93
N ASN A 321 -15.07 -13.40 -15.24
CA ASN A 321 -14.96 -14.85 -15.12
C ASN A 321 -15.12 -15.22 -13.64
N ILE A 322 -16.10 -16.07 -13.33
CA ILE A 322 -16.33 -16.59 -11.97
C ILE A 322 -16.30 -18.11 -12.06
N GLU A 323 -15.30 -18.72 -11.43
CA GLU A 323 -15.03 -20.15 -11.56
C GLU A 323 -14.81 -20.80 -10.18
N ASP A 324 -15.46 -21.94 -9.94
CA ASP A 324 -15.31 -22.73 -8.70
C ASP A 324 -15.48 -21.88 -7.42
N CYS A 325 -16.56 -21.09 -7.40
CA CYS A 325 -16.91 -20.23 -6.28
C CYS A 325 -18.04 -20.83 -5.43
N GLY A 326 -17.98 -20.61 -4.11
CA GLY A 326 -18.92 -21.24 -3.15
C GLY A 326 -20.30 -20.61 -3.12
N THR A 327 -20.40 -19.32 -3.44
CA THR A 327 -21.66 -18.56 -3.50
C THR A 327 -21.70 -17.67 -4.76
N PRO A 328 -22.90 -17.23 -5.18
CA PRO A 328 -23.01 -16.30 -6.29
C PRO A 328 -22.42 -14.92 -5.97
N LEU A 329 -21.97 -14.19 -6.99
CA LEU A 329 -21.73 -12.74 -6.85
C LEU A 329 -23.08 -12.03 -6.60
N ASN A 330 -23.18 -11.29 -5.50
CA ASN A 330 -24.40 -10.56 -5.17
C ASN A 330 -24.52 -9.28 -6.02
N LEU A 331 -25.56 -9.23 -6.86
CA LEU A 331 -25.94 -8.09 -7.70
C LEU A 331 -27.37 -7.61 -7.38
N ASN A 332 -27.92 -7.95 -6.21
CA ASN A 332 -29.28 -7.60 -5.84
C ASN A 332 -29.51 -6.08 -5.98
N ASN A 333 -30.58 -5.70 -6.68
CA ASN A 333 -30.95 -4.31 -6.99
C ASN A 333 -29.90 -3.50 -7.77
N ALA A 334 -28.82 -4.13 -8.25
CA ALA A 334 -27.79 -3.43 -9.01
C ALA A 334 -28.27 -3.17 -10.44
N ARG A 335 -27.96 -1.98 -10.95
CA ARG A 335 -28.21 -1.60 -12.35
C ARG A 335 -27.01 -2.03 -13.18
N VAL A 336 -27.08 -3.21 -13.79
CA VAL A 336 -25.93 -3.81 -14.48
C VAL A 336 -26.10 -3.87 -15.99
N VAL A 337 -25.02 -3.57 -16.72
CA VAL A 337 -24.84 -3.91 -18.13
C VAL A 337 -23.68 -4.88 -18.22
N MET A 338 -23.93 -6.09 -18.70
CA MET A 338 -22.95 -7.17 -18.70
C MET A 338 -22.69 -7.70 -20.11
N ARG A 339 -21.42 -7.95 -20.46
CA ARG A 339 -21.02 -8.60 -21.72
C ARG A 339 -19.83 -9.55 -21.52
N HIS A 340 -19.83 -10.66 -22.27
CA HIS A 340 -18.80 -11.71 -22.22
C HIS A 340 -18.56 -12.27 -20.81
N ILE A 341 -19.63 -12.75 -20.17
CA ILE A 341 -19.55 -13.35 -18.82
C ILE A 341 -19.27 -14.84 -18.97
N ASN A 342 -18.28 -15.35 -18.24
CA ASN A 342 -17.92 -16.76 -18.19
C ASN A 342 -18.16 -17.29 -16.77
N LEU A 343 -18.97 -18.34 -16.67
CA LEU A 343 -19.38 -18.96 -15.42
C LEU A 343 -19.07 -20.45 -15.50
N GLN A 344 -18.19 -20.95 -14.63
CA GLN A 344 -17.75 -22.36 -14.65
C GLN A 344 -17.81 -22.99 -13.25
N ALA A 345 -17.98 -24.32 -13.22
CA ALA A 345 -17.89 -25.12 -12.00
C ALA A 345 -18.76 -24.61 -10.82
N GLY A 346 -20.02 -24.25 -11.09
CA GLY A 346 -20.94 -23.72 -10.07
C GLY A 346 -20.81 -22.22 -9.80
N GLY A 347 -19.97 -21.51 -10.55
CA GLY A 347 -19.97 -20.04 -10.58
C GLY A 347 -21.32 -19.50 -11.05
N GLU A 348 -21.92 -18.62 -10.27
CA GLU A 348 -23.24 -18.03 -10.53
C GLU A 348 -23.25 -16.54 -10.14
N ASN A 349 -24.18 -15.75 -10.71
CA ASN A 349 -24.43 -14.36 -10.31
C ASN A 349 -25.93 -14.20 -10.01
N HIS A 350 -26.29 -13.58 -8.89
CA HIS A 350 -27.69 -13.38 -8.49
C HIS A 350 -28.12 -11.92 -8.66
N GLN A 351 -29.16 -11.67 -9.45
CA GLN A 351 -29.73 -10.34 -9.72
C GLN A 351 -30.95 -10.04 -8.85
#